data_AF-A0A255YZP2-F1
#
_entry.id   AF-A0A255YZP2-F1
#
_cell.length_a   1.000
_cell.length_b   1.000
_cell.length_c   1.000
_cell.angle_alpha   90.00
_cell.angle_beta   90.00
_cell.angle_gamma   90.00
#
_symmetry.space_group_name_H-M   'P 1'
#
loop_
_entity.id
_entity.type
_entity.pdbx_description
1 polymer ?
#
loop_
_entity_poly.entity_id
_entity_poly.type
_entity_poly.pdbx_seq_one_letter_code
_entity_poly.pdbx_strand_id
1 'polypeptide(L)'
;MECSKALKIAWFFYSALALSGIVITVVLPADFILNNTPTCYSIKQSGHECFMCGSTRSFILLSRGKFMDAFISNKLGAILFFLIIVNSIIAAFHIVKFKSHEKTN
;
A
#
# COMPACT_ATOMS: atom_id res chain seq x y z
N MET A 1 5.67 2.72 31.30
CA MET A 1 4.55 2.32 30.42
C MET A 1 4.35 3.33 29.26
N GLU A 2 5.43 3.93 28.74
CA GLU A 2 5.36 5.01 27.73
C GLU A 2 5.82 4.56 26.34
N CYS A 3 6.78 3.63 26.25
CA CYS A 3 7.27 3.11 24.97
C CYS A 3 6.19 2.47 24.10
N SER A 4 5.19 1.81 24.71
CA SER A 4 4.11 1.17 23.94
C SER A 4 3.14 2.18 23.31
N LYS A 5 3.01 3.39 23.87
CA LYS A 5 2.19 4.47 23.28
C LYS A 5 2.91 5.08 22.07
N ALA A 6 4.21 5.34 22.19
CA ALA A 6 5.03 5.85 21.10
C ALA A 6 5.06 4.87 19.90
N LEU A 7 5.19 3.57 20.17
CA LEU A 7 5.19 2.54 19.12
C LEU A 7 3.84 2.47 18.39
N LYS A 8 2.71 2.62 19.11
CA LYS A 8 1.37 2.66 18.51
C LYS A 8 1.18 3.88 17.62
N ILE A 9 1.66 5.04 18.04
CA ILE A 9 1.60 6.27 17.22
C ILE A 9 2.44 6.11 15.96
N ALA A 10 3.68 5.63 16.08
CA ALA A 10 4.54 5.38 14.92
C ALA A 10 3.90 4.39 13.94
N TRP A 11 3.38 3.26 14.45
CA TRP A 11 2.67 2.27 13.62
C TRP A 11 1.46 2.88 12.91
N PHE A 12 0.71 3.78 13.57
CA PHE A 12 -0.41 4.47 12.95
C PHE A 12 0.02 5.39 11.81
N PHE A 13 1.08 6.19 12.01
CA PHE A 13 1.64 7.04 10.96
C PHE A 13 2.10 6.22 9.73
N TYR A 14 2.82 5.12 9.95
CA TYR A 14 3.24 4.23 8.86
C TYR A 14 2.04 3.59 8.15
N SER A 15 1.03 3.17 8.90
CA SER A 15 -0.19 2.59 8.31
C SER A 15 -0.98 3.62 7.49
N ALA A 16 -1.05 4.87 7.95
CA ALA A 16 -1.71 5.96 7.23
C ALA A 16 -0.95 6.31 5.95
N LEU A 17 0.38 6.37 6.00
CA LEU A 17 1.22 6.62 4.83
C LEU A 17 1.16 5.47 3.80
N ALA A 18 1.13 4.22 4.26
CA ALA A 18 0.96 3.08 3.37
C ALA A 18 -0.41 3.07 2.67
N LEU A 19 -1.47 3.40 3.42
CA LEU A 19 -2.82 3.49 2.88
C LEU A 19 -2.97 4.65 1.90
N SER A 20 -2.34 5.81 2.15
CA SER A 20 -2.37 6.91 1.19
C SER A 20 -1.74 6.52 -0.14
N GLY A 21 -0.66 5.72 -0.13
CA GLY A 21 -0.07 5.13 -1.34
C GLY A 21 -1.07 4.31 -2.17
N ILE A 22 -1.92 3.50 -1.51
CA ILE A 22 -2.99 2.74 -2.19
C ILE A 22 -4.07 3.67 -2.72
N VAL A 23 -4.49 4.68 -1.95
CA VAL A 23 -5.52 5.64 -2.38
C VAL A 23 -5.05 6.39 -3.63
N ILE A 24 -3.78 6.78 -3.68
CA ILE A 24 -3.17 7.44 -4.84
C ILE A 24 -3.28 6.54 -6.08
N THR A 25 -2.96 5.25 -5.99
CA THR A 25 -3.07 4.33 -7.14
C THR A 25 -4.51 3.98 -7.55
N VAL A 26 -5.49 4.26 -6.69
CA VAL A 26 -6.92 4.11 -6.99
C VAL A 26 -7.47 5.38 -7.67
N VAL A 27 -7.09 6.56 -7.18
CA VAL A 27 -7.62 7.85 -7.65
C VAL A 27 -6.95 8.29 -8.96
N LEU A 28 -5.66 8.03 -9.12
CA LEU A 28 -4.94 8.41 -10.33
C LEU A 28 -5.11 7.35 -11.42
N PRO A 29 -5.42 7.75 -12.67
CA PRO A 29 -5.47 6.81 -13.78
C PRO A 29 -4.08 6.22 -14.01
N ALA A 30 -4.02 4.88 -14.17
CA ALA A 30 -2.77 4.16 -14.44
C ALA A 30 -1.98 4.78 -15.58
N ASP A 31 -2.68 5.24 -16.61
CA ASP A 31 -2.09 5.85 -17.80
C ASP A 31 -1.38 7.16 -17.45
N PHE A 32 -1.88 7.94 -16.48
CA PHE A 32 -1.21 9.14 -15.99
C PHE A 32 0.03 8.79 -15.16
N ILE A 33 -0.03 7.72 -14.36
CA ILE A 33 1.13 7.25 -13.59
C ILE A 33 2.19 6.69 -14.54
N LEU A 34 1.84 5.78 -15.45
CA LEU A 34 2.78 5.14 -16.37
C LEU A 34 3.38 6.14 -17.37
N ASN A 35 2.60 7.12 -17.86
CA ASN A 35 3.09 8.08 -18.84
C ASN A 35 3.99 9.17 -18.23
N ASN A 36 3.84 9.47 -16.92
CA ASN A 36 4.73 10.37 -16.20
C ASN A 36 5.86 9.65 -15.46
N THR A 37 5.82 8.32 -15.36
CA THR A 37 6.91 7.56 -14.74
C THR A 37 8.00 7.34 -15.79
N PRO A 38 9.24 7.84 -15.59
CA PRO A 38 10.33 7.60 -16.52
C PRO A 38 10.56 6.08 -16.67
N THR A 39 10.89 5.63 -17.88
CA THR A 39 11.19 4.23 -18.19
C THR A 39 12.17 3.66 -17.15
N CYS A 40 11.79 2.58 -16.42
CA CYS A 40 12.64 2.03 -15.35
C CYS A 40 14.03 1.75 -15.92
N TYR A 41 15.06 2.33 -15.29
CA TYR A 41 16.46 2.17 -15.68
C TYR A 41 16.87 0.69 -15.77
N SER A 42 16.28 -0.17 -14.92
CA SER A 42 16.44 -1.62 -14.95
C SER A 42 15.90 -2.28 -16.24
N ILE A 43 14.80 -1.78 -16.81
CA ILE A 43 14.29 -2.29 -18.09
C ILE A 43 15.26 -1.86 -19.20
N LYS A 44 15.74 -0.62 -19.15
CA LYS A 44 16.67 -0.08 -20.13
C LYS A 44 18.04 -0.77 -20.12
N GLN A 45 18.52 -1.18 -18.94
CA GLN A 45 19.87 -1.75 -18.78
C GLN A 45 19.88 -3.29 -18.72
N SER A 46 18.81 -3.90 -18.21
CA SER A 46 18.77 -5.34 -17.90
C SER A 46 17.63 -6.09 -18.60
N GLY A 47 16.74 -5.39 -19.32
CA GLY A 47 15.57 -6.00 -19.97
C GLY A 47 14.50 -6.52 -19.00
N HIS A 48 14.71 -6.37 -17.69
CA HIS A 48 13.82 -6.85 -16.64
C HIS A 48 13.26 -5.69 -15.82
N GLU A 49 11.97 -5.78 -15.51
CA GLU A 49 11.30 -4.83 -14.61
C GLU A 49 11.89 -4.92 -13.21
N CYS A 50 12.30 -3.77 -12.68
CA CYS A 50 12.83 -3.65 -11.32
C CYS A 50 11.76 -4.04 -10.30
N PHE A 51 12.16 -4.66 -9.18
CA PHE A 51 11.24 -5.10 -8.12
C PHE A 51 10.26 -4.01 -7.68
N MET A 52 10.73 -2.76 -7.58
CA MET A 52 9.89 -1.61 -7.23
C MET A 52 8.86 -1.27 -8.33
N CYS A 53 9.25 -1.19 -9.60
CA CYS A 53 8.29 -0.89 -10.68
C CYS A 53 7.29 -2.02 -10.89
N GLY A 54 7.73 -3.29 -10.76
CA GLY A 54 6.82 -4.44 -10.77
C GLY A 54 5.83 -4.38 -9.61
N SER A 55 6.26 -3.92 -8.43
CA SER A 55 5.38 -3.72 -7.28
C SER A 55 4.35 -2.60 -7.53
N THR A 56 4.78 -1.45 -8.06
CA THR A 56 3.85 -0.35 -8.42
C THR A 56 2.83 -0.80 -9.46
N ARG A 57 3.26 -1.58 -10.46
CA ARG A 57 2.37 -2.15 -11.48
C ARG A 57 1.38 -3.15 -10.88
N SER A 58 1.81 -4.03 -9.98
CA SER A 58 0.92 -4.92 -9.23
C SER A 58 -0.11 -4.13 -8.42
N PHE A 59 0.29 -3.03 -7.75
CA PHE A 59 -0.64 -2.19 -6.98
C PHE A 59 -1.70 -1.54 -7.87
N ILE A 60 -1.33 -1.09 -9.08
CA ILE A 60 -2.26 -0.52 -10.07
C ILE A 60 -3.20 -1.60 -10.63
N LEU A 61 -2.69 -2.80 -10.90
CA LEU A 61 -3.51 -3.92 -11.38
C LEU A 61 -4.50 -4.37 -10.31
N LEU A 62 -4.06 -4.45 -9.05
CA LEU A 62 -4.90 -4.74 -7.89
C LEU A 62 -5.94 -3.66 -7.65
N SER A 63 -5.60 -2.37 -7.77
CA SER A 63 -6.57 -1.28 -7.62
C SER A 63 -7.66 -1.30 -8.70
N ARG A 64 -7.37 -1.90 -9.86
CA ARG A 64 -8.33 -2.13 -10.96
C ARG A 64 -9.04 -3.48 -10.92
N GLY A 65 -8.88 -4.26 -9.85
CA GLY A 65 -9.51 -5.59 -9.70
C GLY A 65 -8.90 -6.69 -10.59
N LYS A 66 -7.74 -6.44 -11.21
CA LYS A 66 -7.00 -7.42 -12.03
C LYS A 66 -6.05 -8.24 -11.17
N PHE A 67 -6.60 -9.09 -10.30
CA PHE A 67 -5.84 -9.86 -9.33
C PHE A 67 -4.83 -10.82 -9.99
N MET A 68 -5.24 -11.57 -11.01
CA MET A 68 -4.37 -12.55 -11.68
C MET A 68 -3.17 -11.87 -12.35
N ASP A 69 -3.41 -10.78 -13.09
CA ASP A 69 -2.35 -10.01 -13.74
C ASP A 69 -1.37 -9.40 -12.72
N ALA A 70 -1.87 -8.98 -11.55
CA ALA A 70 -1.04 -8.43 -10.49
C ALA A 70 -0.07 -9.46 -9.90
N PHE A 71 -0.52 -10.70 -9.70
CA PHE A 71 0.32 -11.80 -9.22
C PHE A 71 1.34 -12.25 -10.27
N ILE A 72 1.00 -12.16 -11.55
CA ILE A 72 1.93 -12.44 -12.66
C ILE A 72 3.02 -11.36 -12.72
N SER A 73 2.66 -10.09 -12.56
CA SER A 73 3.61 -8.98 -12.59
C SER A 73 4.60 -9.01 -11.42
N ASN A 74 4.10 -9.18 -10.19
CA ASN A 74 4.95 -9.34 -9.01
C ASN A 74 4.16 -9.92 -7.84
N LYS A 75 4.42 -11.19 -7.49
CA LYS A 75 3.78 -11.88 -6.36
C LYS A 75 4.01 -11.16 -5.03
N LEU A 76 5.21 -10.65 -4.79
CA LEU A 76 5.56 -9.93 -3.56
C LEU A 76 4.80 -8.60 -3.47
N GLY A 77 4.70 -7.86 -4.58
CA GLY A 77 3.89 -6.64 -4.65
C GLY A 77 2.42 -6.91 -4.32
N ALA A 78 1.86 -7.99 -4.88
CA ALA A 78 0.49 -8.38 -4.60
C ALA A 78 0.25 -8.77 -3.12
N ILE A 79 1.17 -9.54 -2.53
CA ILE A 79 1.10 -9.91 -1.10
C ILE A 79 1.20 -8.66 -0.22
N LEU A 80 2.12 -7.74 -0.54
CA LEU A 80 2.33 -6.51 0.23
C LEU A 80 1.08 -5.63 0.22
N PHE A 81 0.40 -5.51 -0.91
CA PHE A 81 -0.87 -4.80 -1.02
C PHE A 81 -1.93 -5.36 -0.07
N PHE A 82 -2.12 -6.68 -0.05
CA PHE A 82 -3.05 -7.34 0.87
C PHE A 82 -2.66 -7.13 2.33
N LEU A 83 -1.37 -7.23 2.67
CA LEU A 83 -0.88 -6.96 4.02
C LEU A 83 -1.17 -5.54 4.47
N ILE A 84 -1.00 -4.55 3.60
CA ILE A 84 -1.34 -3.15 3.91
C ILE A 84 -2.84 -3.01 4.17
N ILE A 85 -3.70 -3.59 3.32
CA ILE A 85 -5.16 -3.55 3.52
C ILE A 85 -5.54 -4.17 4.88
N VAL A 86 -5.05 -5.38 5.17
CA VAL A 86 -5.35 -6.07 6.43
C VAL A 86 -4.82 -5.26 7.62
N ASN A 87 -3.61 -4.75 7.55
CA ASN A 87 -3.02 -3.92 8.59
C ASN A 87 -3.84 -2.63 8.82
N SER A 88 -4.29 -1.98 7.75
CA SER A 88 -5.14 -0.79 7.84
C SER A 88 -6.52 -1.08 8.44
N ILE A 89 -7.12 -2.23 8.14
CA ILE A 89 -8.36 -2.69 8.77
C ILE A 89 -8.14 -2.90 10.28
N ILE A 90 -7.06 -3.58 10.67
CA ILE A 90 -6.72 -3.80 12.09
C ILE A 90 -6.47 -2.47 12.81
N ALA A 91 -5.74 -1.54 12.18
CA ALA A 91 -5.53 -0.20 12.72
C ALA A 91 -6.85 0.55 12.92
N ALA A 92 -7.76 0.50 11.94
CA ALA A 92 -9.08 1.11 12.04
C ALA A 92 -9.92 0.52 13.18
N PHE A 93 -9.95 -0.81 13.33
CA PHE A 93 -10.62 -1.47 14.45
C PHE A 93 -10.04 -1.04 15.81
N HIS A 94 -8.72 -0.90 15.90
CA HIS A 94 -8.07 -0.49 17.13
C HIS A 94 -8.40 0.96 17.51
N ILE A 95 -8.61 1.86 16.54
CA ILE A 95 -9.07 3.24 16.77
C ILE A 95 -10.54 3.27 17.19
N VAL A 96 -11.42 2.56 16.49
CA VAL A 96 -12.86 2.52 16.82
C VAL A 96 -13.07 1.99 18.23
N LYS A 97 -12.32 0.94 18.61
CA LYS A 97 -12.35 0.39 19.97
C LYS A 97 -11.84 1.40 21.01
N PHE A 98 -10.83 2.21 20.68
CA PHE A 98 -10.33 3.27 21.57
C PHE A 98 -11.37 4.39 21.76
N LYS A 99 -12.00 4.83 20.66
CA LYS A 99 -13.05 5.85 20.67
C LYS A 99 -14.29 5.41 21.45
N SER A 100 -14.57 4.11 21.49
CA SER A 100 -15.67 3.54 22.26
C SER A 100 -15.44 3.54 23.79
N HIS A 101 -14.18 3.66 24.25
CA HIS A 101 -13.87 3.77 25.69
C HIS A 101 -13.90 5.21 26.21
N GLU A 102 -13.76 6.22 25.34
CA GLU A 102 -13.83 7.63 25.71
C GLU A 102 -15.27 8.12 25.87
N LYS A 103 -16.25 7.44 25.25
CA LYS A 103 -17.66 7.85 25.27
C LYS A 103 -18.44 7.42 26.52
N THR A 104 -17.77 6.79 27.49
CA THR A 104 -18.39 6.15 28.67
C THR A 104 -17.83 6.65 30.01
N ASN A 105 -17.01 7.71 30.01
CA ASN A 105 -16.56 8.41 31.22
C ASN A 105 -17.06 9.86 31.20
#